data_AF-A0A397U3D2-F1
#
_entry.id   AF-A0A397U3D2-F1
#
_cell.length_a   1.000
_cell.length_b   1.000
_cell.length_c   1.000
_cell.angle_alpha   90.00
_cell.angle_beta   90.00
_cell.angle_gamma   90.00
#
_symmetry.space_group_name_H-M   'P 1'
#
loop_
_entity.id
_entity.type
_entity.pdbx_description
1 polymer ?
#
loop_
_entity_poly.entity_id
_entity_poly.type
_entity_poly.pdbx_seq_one_letter_code
_entity_poly.pdbx_strand_id
1 'polypeptide(L)'
;MEESASCNNIILTTSLDFDDELQFLSIDADRLSVKYIGPDDYKVVAVALANNPILQECGVFYFEVKIIDKGENGMIGVGFCTKQSLKTISSNTESDDSNIILMPGLKDVIISLGQEKNSWSYHGDDGYSFSSKSGKLYGPPYTIDDIIGCYLNYRNKIIFYIKNG
;
A
#
# COMPACT_ATOMS: atom_id res chain seq x y z
N MET A 1 -25.39 22.31 32.98
CA MET A 1 -24.92 22.26 31.57
C MET A 1 -23.41 22.29 31.61
N GLU A 2 -22.80 21.13 31.46
CA GLU A 2 -21.42 20.98 30.98
C GLU A 2 -21.38 19.60 30.36
N GLU A 3 -21.37 19.57 29.03
CA GLU A 3 -21.27 18.35 28.24
C GLU A 3 -19.77 18.04 28.17
N SER A 4 -19.33 17.07 28.99
CA SER A 4 -17.95 16.57 28.95
C SER A 4 -17.76 15.81 27.63
N ALA A 5 -17.13 16.44 26.64
CA ALA A 5 -16.64 15.74 25.47
C ALA A 5 -15.55 14.75 25.91
N SER A 6 -15.92 13.46 25.96
CA SER A 6 -14.97 12.36 26.04
C SER A 6 -14.11 12.40 24.79
N CYS A 7 -12.89 12.93 24.91
CA CYS A 7 -11.90 12.82 23.85
C CYS A 7 -11.47 11.35 23.83
N ASN A 8 -12.14 10.56 23.00
CA ASN A 8 -11.79 9.16 22.76
C ASN A 8 -10.30 9.10 22.40
N ASN A 9 -9.55 8.17 23.00
CA ASN A 9 -8.14 7.94 22.70
C ASN A 9 -8.01 7.45 21.24
N ILE A 10 -7.91 8.38 20.29
CA ILE A 10 -7.66 8.09 18.87
C ILE A 10 -6.18 7.72 18.74
N ILE A 11 -5.90 6.44 18.50
CA ILE A 11 -4.55 5.97 18.18
C ILE A 11 -4.34 6.23 16.69
N LEU A 12 -3.45 7.17 16.38
CA LEU A 12 -3.10 7.50 15.00
C LEU A 12 -2.03 6.55 14.46
N THR A 13 -2.06 6.36 13.15
CA THR A 13 -0.97 5.75 12.39
C THR A 13 0.30 6.57 12.58
N THR A 14 1.35 5.94 13.11
CA THR A 14 2.59 6.65 13.50
C THR A 14 3.85 6.00 12.96
N SER A 15 3.78 4.74 12.51
CA SER A 15 4.93 4.01 11.97
C SER A 15 4.49 2.92 11.01
N LEU A 16 5.47 2.38 10.28
CA LEU A 16 5.33 1.13 9.55
C LEU A 16 5.40 -0.06 10.52
N ASP A 17 4.78 -1.16 10.12
CA ASP A 17 4.74 -2.45 10.80
C ASP A 17 4.82 -3.59 9.79
N PHE A 18 5.22 -4.77 10.28
CA PHE A 18 5.41 -5.97 9.48
C PHE A 18 4.15 -6.84 9.47
N ASP A 19 3.94 -7.52 8.35
CA ASP A 19 3.34 -8.84 8.40
C ASP A 19 4.50 -9.84 8.51
N ASP A 20 4.65 -10.50 9.67
CA ASP A 20 5.76 -11.42 9.98
C ASP A 20 5.89 -12.56 8.96
N GLU A 21 4.86 -12.79 8.13
CA GLU A 21 4.83 -13.82 7.10
C GLU A 21 5.58 -13.42 5.80
N LEU A 22 5.96 -12.15 5.61
CA LEU A 22 6.55 -11.66 4.34
C LEU A 22 8.02 -11.19 4.49
N GLN A 23 8.96 -12.12 4.28
CA GLN A 23 10.41 -12.01 4.59
C GLN A 23 11.26 -11.11 3.68
N PHE A 24 10.68 -10.21 2.88
CA PHE A 24 11.41 -9.49 1.81
C PHE A 24 11.55 -7.97 2.02
N LEU A 25 11.22 -7.48 3.21
CA LEU A 25 11.42 -6.07 3.59
C LEU A 25 12.36 -5.94 4.79
N SER A 26 13.19 -4.91 4.72
CA SER A 26 13.94 -4.39 5.86
C SER A 26 13.40 -3.00 6.19
N ILE A 27 12.91 -2.81 7.41
CA ILE A 27 12.45 -1.51 7.91
C ILE A 27 13.56 -0.92 8.78
N ASP A 28 13.82 0.37 8.62
CA ASP A 28 14.82 1.08 9.42
C ASP A 28 14.37 1.25 10.88
N ALA A 29 15.31 1.60 11.77
CA ALA A 29 15.06 1.75 13.20
C ALA A 29 13.97 2.79 13.52
N ASP A 30 13.80 3.79 12.65
CA ASP A 30 12.77 4.82 12.76
C ASP A 30 11.36 4.33 12.40
N ARG A 31 11.25 3.16 11.74
CA ARG A 31 10.01 2.61 11.17
C ARG A 31 9.27 3.55 10.21
N LEU A 32 10.00 4.44 9.55
CA LEU A 32 9.49 5.35 8.51
C LEU A 32 10.09 5.04 7.13
N SER A 33 11.22 4.33 7.10
CA SER A 33 11.86 3.91 5.88
C SER A 33 11.75 2.39 5.70
N VAL A 34 11.43 1.96 4.47
CA VAL A 34 11.39 0.55 4.09
C VAL A 34 12.25 0.30 2.86
N LYS A 35 12.98 -0.81 2.88
CA LYS A 35 13.81 -1.28 1.78
C LYS A 35 13.41 -2.68 1.38
N TYR A 36 13.17 -2.88 0.08
CA TYR A 36 13.02 -4.20 -0.49
C TYR A 36 14.37 -4.92 -0.54
N ILE A 37 14.43 -6.14 0.00
CA ILE A 37 15.63 -6.99 0.06
C ILE A 37 15.42 -8.36 -0.60
N GLY A 38 14.27 -8.54 -1.27
CA GLY A 38 13.97 -9.76 -2.02
C GLY A 38 14.65 -9.80 -3.40
N PRO A 39 14.45 -10.91 -4.14
CA PRO A 39 14.98 -11.06 -5.49
C PRO A 39 14.32 -10.07 -6.46
N ASP A 40 15.07 -9.57 -7.43
CA ASP A 40 14.55 -8.75 -8.54
C ASP A 40 14.15 -9.65 -9.72
N ASP A 41 13.22 -10.57 -9.45
CA ASP A 41 12.78 -11.58 -10.42
C ASP A 41 11.29 -11.46 -10.78
N TYR A 42 10.64 -10.39 -10.31
CA TYR A 42 9.20 -10.09 -10.48
C TYR A 42 8.24 -11.11 -9.87
N LYS A 43 8.73 -12.19 -9.26
CA LYS A 43 7.89 -13.26 -8.71
C LYS A 43 7.47 -13.00 -7.28
N VAL A 44 8.23 -12.14 -6.60
CA VAL A 44 8.10 -11.87 -5.18
C VAL A 44 7.65 -10.44 -4.96
N VAL A 45 6.87 -10.29 -3.91
CA VAL A 45 6.27 -9.02 -3.50
C VAL A 45 6.40 -8.91 -2.02
N ALA A 46 6.53 -7.68 -1.56
CA ALA A 46 6.43 -7.38 -0.17
C ALA A 46 5.58 -6.13 0.08
N VAL A 47 4.94 -6.11 1.24
CA VAL A 47 4.03 -5.04 1.64
C VAL A 47 4.46 -4.52 3.00
N ALA A 48 4.60 -3.20 3.12
CA ALA A 48 4.74 -2.52 4.39
C ALA A 48 3.40 -1.87 4.75
N LEU A 49 2.97 -2.05 6.00
CA LEU A 49 1.69 -1.52 6.47
C LEU A 49 1.88 -0.52 7.58
N ALA A 50 0.90 0.34 7.76
CA ALA A 50 0.77 1.17 8.94
C ALA A 50 0.54 0.31 10.20
N ASN A 51 1.16 0.68 11.31
CA ASN A 51 0.99 0.04 12.62
C ASN A 51 -0.44 0.10 13.18
N ASN A 52 -1.23 1.09 12.73
CA ASN A 52 -2.62 1.24 13.11
C ASN A 52 -3.48 1.57 11.90
N PRO A 53 -4.72 1.05 11.82
CA PRO A 53 -5.65 1.42 10.77
C PRO A 53 -6.04 2.89 10.90
N ILE A 54 -6.32 3.52 9.76
CA ILE A 54 -6.87 4.88 9.74
C ILE A 54 -8.31 4.81 10.28
N LEU A 55 -8.56 5.59 11.33
CA LEU A 55 -9.86 5.69 11.98
C LEU A 55 -10.80 6.60 11.18
N GLN A 56 -12.07 6.18 11.02
CA GLN A 56 -13.05 6.95 10.25
C GLN A 56 -13.36 8.30 10.90
N GLU A 57 -13.19 8.37 12.21
CA GLU A 57 -13.32 9.54 13.07
C GLU A 57 -12.36 10.68 12.67
N CYS A 58 -11.22 10.36 12.04
CA CYS A 58 -10.28 11.36 11.52
C CYS A 58 -10.94 12.24 10.44
N GLY A 59 -11.94 11.71 9.72
CA GLY A 59 -12.63 12.38 8.62
C GLY A 59 -11.78 12.52 7.36
N VAL A 60 -10.57 13.07 7.51
CA VAL A 60 -9.55 13.22 6.46
C VAL A 60 -8.22 12.67 6.98
N PHE A 61 -7.47 12.00 6.12
CA PHE A 61 -6.14 11.50 6.40
C PHE A 61 -5.21 11.77 5.22
N TYR A 62 -3.94 12.04 5.51
CA TYR A 62 -2.93 12.34 4.52
C TYR A 62 -1.56 11.84 4.97
N PHE A 63 -0.80 11.26 4.05
CA PHE A 63 0.61 10.92 4.24
C PHE A 63 1.36 11.10 2.93
N GLU A 64 2.68 11.23 3.01
CA GLU A 64 3.56 11.30 1.86
C GLU A 64 4.57 10.15 1.89
N VAL A 65 4.95 9.68 0.70
CA VAL A 65 6.03 8.71 0.51
C VAL A 65 7.05 9.32 -0.43
N LYS A 66 8.29 9.44 0.06
CA LYS A 66 9.42 9.84 -0.78
C LYS A 66 10.06 8.60 -1.39
N ILE A 67 10.27 8.61 -2.70
CA ILE A 67 10.99 7.54 -3.40
C ILE A 67 12.49 7.80 -3.28
N ILE A 68 13.16 7.01 -2.43
CA ILE A 68 14.61 7.11 -2.23
C ILE A 68 15.37 6.28 -3.28
N ASP A 69 14.85 5.10 -3.58
CA ASP A 69 15.40 4.17 -4.55
C ASP A 69 14.24 3.47 -5.26
N LYS A 70 14.28 3.42 -6.59
CA LYS A 70 13.26 2.76 -7.41
C LYS A 70 13.63 1.31 -7.76
N GLY A 71 14.83 0.85 -7.41
CA GLY A 71 15.36 -0.43 -7.88
C GLY A 71 15.49 -0.46 -9.41
N GLU A 72 15.53 -1.66 -9.99
CA GLU A 72 15.65 -1.82 -11.44
C GLU A 72 14.39 -1.28 -12.16
N ASN A 73 13.23 -1.69 -11.66
CA ASN A 73 11.97 -1.59 -12.41
C ASN A 73 11.01 -0.51 -11.90
N GLY A 74 11.21 0.04 -10.70
CA GLY A 74 10.33 1.09 -10.17
C GLY A 74 8.92 0.63 -9.84
N MET A 75 8.70 -0.69 -9.68
CA MET A 75 7.41 -1.27 -9.33
C MET A 75 7.08 -1.02 -7.85
N ILE A 76 6.76 0.24 -7.56
CA ILE A 76 6.38 0.71 -6.24
C ILE A 76 4.92 1.12 -6.34
N GLY A 77 4.08 0.54 -5.47
CA GLY A 77 2.69 0.92 -5.32
C GLY A 77 2.47 1.60 -3.98
N VAL A 78 1.80 2.75 -3.97
CA VAL A 78 1.44 3.47 -2.73
C VAL A 78 -0.07 3.61 -2.65
N GLY A 79 -0.66 3.41 -1.46
CA GLY A 79 -2.08 3.67 -1.26
C GLY A 79 -2.67 3.10 0.03
N PHE A 80 -3.91 2.62 -0.03
CA PHE A 80 -4.73 2.23 1.12
C PHE A 80 -5.30 0.82 0.96
N CYS A 81 -5.39 0.07 2.05
CA CYS A 81 -6.02 -1.26 2.08
C CYS A 81 -6.84 -1.49 3.35
N THR A 82 -7.76 -2.46 3.30
CA THR A 82 -8.47 -2.95 4.50
C THR A 82 -7.84 -4.21 5.07
N LYS A 83 -8.07 -4.47 6.36
CA LYS A 83 -7.64 -5.73 7.01
C LYS A 83 -8.15 -6.99 6.32
N GLN A 84 -9.32 -6.94 5.70
CA GLN A 84 -9.88 -8.08 4.96
C GLN A 84 -9.03 -8.40 3.73
N SER A 85 -8.59 -7.37 3.02
CA SER A 85 -7.77 -7.49 1.82
C SER A 85 -6.37 -8.04 2.12
N LEU A 86 -5.86 -7.82 3.33
CA LEU A 86 -4.58 -8.36 3.77
C LEU A 86 -4.62 -9.87 3.98
N LYS A 87 -5.70 -10.41 4.57
CA LYS A 87 -5.81 -11.86 4.85
C LYS A 87 -5.82 -12.71 3.57
N THR A 88 -6.41 -12.20 2.49
CA THR A 88 -6.40 -12.89 1.19
C THR A 88 -4.99 -12.96 0.58
N ILE A 89 -4.14 -11.97 0.86
CA ILE A 89 -2.75 -11.95 0.39
C ILE A 89 -1.98 -13.10 1.03
N SER A 90 -2.16 -13.29 2.34
CA SER A 90 -1.44 -14.32 3.10
C SER A 90 -1.90 -15.76 2.81
N SER A 91 -3.19 -15.97 2.46
CA SER A 91 -3.77 -17.32 2.31
C SER A 91 -3.60 -17.97 0.93
N ASN A 92 -3.10 -17.26 -0.09
CA ASN A 92 -2.86 -17.84 -1.43
C ASN A 92 -1.53 -18.63 -1.52
N THR A 93 -0.95 -18.99 -0.37
CA THR A 93 0.35 -19.65 -0.25
C THR A 93 0.28 -21.17 -0.10
N GLU A 94 -0.91 -21.78 0.03
CA GLU A 94 -1.04 -23.23 0.18
C GLU A 94 -1.95 -23.89 -0.87
N SER A 95 -1.29 -24.60 -1.80
CA SER A 95 -1.65 -25.85 -2.50
C SER A 95 -3.10 -26.14 -2.91
N ASP A 96 -3.33 -26.23 -4.22
CA ASP A 96 -3.75 -27.50 -4.83
C ASP A 96 -3.23 -27.63 -6.27
N ASP A 97 -2.32 -28.61 -6.42
CA ASP A 97 -1.73 -29.23 -7.60
C ASP A 97 -2.17 -28.78 -9.02
N SER A 98 -1.44 -27.81 -9.58
CA SER A 98 -0.99 -27.86 -10.98
C SER A 98 0.16 -26.87 -11.20
N ASN A 99 1.37 -27.41 -11.09
CA ASN A 99 2.65 -26.76 -11.39
C ASN A 99 2.64 -26.06 -12.77
N ILE A 100 2.40 -24.75 -12.76
CA ILE A 100 3.08 -23.78 -13.62
C ILE A 100 3.63 -22.70 -12.67
N ILE A 101 4.77 -22.99 -12.04
CA ILE A 101 5.57 -21.98 -11.36
C ILE A 101 6.33 -21.20 -12.44
N LEU A 102 5.57 -20.47 -13.26
CA LEU A 102 6.06 -19.50 -14.23
C LEU A 102 4.89 -18.56 -14.55
N MET A 103 5.07 -17.29 -14.19
CA MET A 103 4.03 -16.26 -14.15
C MET A 103 3.14 -16.22 -15.41
N PRO A 104 1.82 -16.13 -15.24
CA PRO A 104 0.96 -15.36 -16.12
C PRO A 104 0.76 -13.95 -15.52
N GLY A 105 1.60 -13.02 -15.98
CA GLY A 105 1.35 -11.58 -16.06
C GLY A 105 0.85 -10.85 -14.80
N LEU A 106 1.79 -10.29 -14.03
CA LEU A 106 1.66 -8.96 -13.42
C LEU A 106 0.26 -8.61 -12.87
N LYS A 107 -0.34 -9.40 -11.96
CA LYS A 107 -1.68 -9.06 -11.43
C LYS A 107 -2.14 -9.53 -10.07
N ASP A 108 -1.37 -10.28 -9.29
CA ASP A 108 -1.97 -10.85 -8.07
C ASP A 108 -1.17 -10.76 -6.77
N VAL A 109 0.11 -10.36 -6.78
CA VAL A 109 0.86 -10.29 -5.51
C VAL A 109 1.15 -8.84 -5.07
N ILE A 110 1.57 -7.90 -5.95
CA ILE A 110 1.59 -6.43 -5.64
C ILE A 110 0.19 -5.82 -5.86
N ILE A 111 -0.58 -6.48 -6.72
CA ILE A 111 -1.86 -5.98 -7.23
C ILE A 111 -3.03 -6.36 -6.30
N SER A 112 -2.79 -7.17 -5.26
CA SER A 112 -3.79 -7.45 -4.21
C SER A 112 -4.09 -6.26 -3.29
N LEU A 113 -3.21 -5.24 -3.25
CA LEU A 113 -3.53 -3.95 -2.60
C LEU A 113 -4.46 -3.06 -3.45
N GLY A 114 -4.92 -3.52 -4.62
CA GLY A 114 -5.90 -2.82 -5.45
C GLY A 114 -7.04 -3.68 -6.01
N GLN A 115 -7.11 -4.98 -5.71
CA GLN A 115 -8.07 -5.91 -6.33
C GLN A 115 -9.19 -6.42 -5.43
N GLU A 116 -9.15 -6.11 -4.14
CA GLU A 116 -10.24 -6.37 -3.23
C GLU A 116 -11.22 -5.20 -3.27
N LYS A 117 -12.49 -5.41 -2.93
CA LYS A 117 -13.53 -4.34 -2.98
C LYS A 117 -13.22 -3.09 -2.13
N ASN A 118 -12.08 -3.02 -1.45
CA ASN A 118 -11.68 -1.94 -0.54
C ASN A 118 -10.16 -1.70 -0.51
N SER A 119 -9.48 -1.76 -1.65
CA SER A 119 -8.05 -1.46 -1.72
C SER A 119 -7.73 -0.57 -2.94
N TRP A 120 -6.80 0.37 -2.76
CA TRP A 120 -6.46 1.41 -3.72
C TRP A 120 -4.94 1.61 -3.77
N SER A 121 -4.35 1.61 -4.96
CA SER A 121 -2.92 1.92 -5.15
C SER A 121 -2.67 2.79 -6.39
N TYR A 122 -1.55 3.50 -6.38
CA TYR A 122 -0.99 4.23 -7.52
C TYR A 122 0.45 3.79 -7.74
N HIS A 123 0.76 3.38 -8.98
CA HIS A 123 2.00 2.69 -9.32
C HIS A 123 3.01 3.61 -10.01
N GLY A 124 4.28 3.48 -9.61
CA GLY A 124 5.36 4.35 -10.06
C GLY A 124 5.88 4.02 -11.44
N ASP A 125 5.83 2.76 -11.85
CA ASP A 125 6.36 2.25 -13.11
C ASP A 125 5.53 2.69 -14.32
N ASP A 126 4.19 2.69 -14.20
CA ASP A 126 3.27 2.93 -15.31
C ASP A 126 2.33 4.14 -15.10
N GLY A 127 2.22 4.66 -13.87
CA GLY A 127 1.31 5.74 -13.53
C GLY A 127 -0.16 5.30 -13.43
N TYR A 128 -0.44 4.01 -13.34
CA TYR A 128 -1.79 3.48 -13.22
C TYR A 128 -2.27 3.48 -11.78
N SER A 129 -3.57 3.71 -11.60
CA SER A 129 -4.25 3.45 -10.33
C SER A 129 -4.99 2.13 -10.39
N PHE A 130 -4.92 1.35 -9.32
CA PHE A 130 -5.62 0.08 -9.16
C PHE A 130 -6.62 0.20 -8.02
N SER A 131 -7.90 -0.05 -8.31
CA SER A 131 -8.99 -0.17 -7.34
C SER A 131 -9.95 -1.33 -7.66
N SER A 132 -9.59 -2.13 -8.67
CA SER A 132 -10.26 -3.35 -9.10
C SER A 132 -9.32 -4.15 -10.02
N LYS A 133 -9.79 -5.28 -10.58
CA LYS A 133 -9.04 -6.18 -11.48
C LYS A 133 -8.37 -5.52 -12.70
N SER A 134 -8.79 -4.32 -13.06
CA SER A 134 -8.13 -3.52 -14.09
C SER A 134 -7.62 -2.20 -13.52
N GLY A 135 -6.31 -2.00 -13.66
CA GLY A 135 -5.70 -0.69 -13.50
C GLY A 135 -6.20 0.26 -14.59
N LYS A 136 -6.22 1.54 -14.26
CA LYS A 136 -6.54 2.62 -15.20
C LYS A 136 -5.41 3.63 -15.19
N LEU A 137 -5.08 4.18 -16.35
CA LEU A 137 -4.19 5.33 -16.42
C LEU A 137 -4.75 6.43 -15.52
N TYR A 138 -3.94 6.90 -14.58
CA TYR A 138 -4.37 7.84 -13.54
C TYR A 138 -3.53 9.10 -13.58
N GLY A 139 -2.21 8.94 -13.49
CA GLY A 139 -1.26 10.05 -13.42
C GLY A 139 0.03 9.71 -14.15
N PRO A 140 1.03 10.60 -14.11
CA PRO A 140 2.35 10.30 -14.64
C PRO A 140 3.03 9.17 -13.84
N PRO A 141 3.96 8.39 -14.40
CA PRO A 141 4.88 7.57 -13.62
C PRO A 141 5.65 8.41 -12.57
N TYR A 142 6.20 7.77 -11.55
CA TYR A 142 7.03 8.41 -10.53
C TYR A 142 8.27 7.59 -10.20
N THR A 143 9.33 8.28 -9.79
CA THR A 143 10.66 7.69 -9.64
C THR A 143 11.44 8.36 -8.50
N ILE A 144 12.75 8.09 -8.41
CA ILE A 144 13.66 8.64 -7.41
C ILE A 144 13.45 10.16 -7.27
N ASP A 145 13.46 10.62 -6.02
CA ASP A 145 13.22 11.98 -5.55
C ASP A 145 11.78 12.50 -5.68
N ASP A 146 10.86 11.76 -6.32
CA ASP A 146 9.45 12.11 -6.28
C ASP A 146 8.85 11.87 -4.88
N ILE A 147 7.91 12.74 -4.51
CA ILE A 147 7.10 12.65 -3.29
C ILE A 147 5.65 12.39 -3.71
N ILE A 148 5.11 11.26 -3.26
CA ILE A 148 3.74 10.83 -3.53
C ILE A 148 2.89 11.01 -2.29
N GLY A 149 2.06 12.04 -2.31
CA GLY A 149 1.03 12.29 -1.31
C GLY A 149 -0.20 11.41 -1.56
N CYS A 150 -0.75 10.84 -0.49
CA CYS A 150 -1.93 10.01 -0.51
C CYS A 150 -3.01 10.63 0.38
N TYR A 151 -4.10 11.09 -0.23
CA TYR A 151 -5.20 11.74 0.47
C TYR A 151 -6.40 10.80 0.55
N LEU A 152 -6.96 10.67 1.74
CA LEU A 152 -8.20 9.93 2.01
C LEU A 152 -9.20 10.83 2.72
N ASN A 153 -10.43 10.89 2.22
CA ASN A 153 -11.53 11.61 2.88
C ASN A 153 -12.76 10.72 2.99
N TYR A 154 -13.06 10.32 4.22
CA TYR A 154 -14.18 9.45 4.55
C TYR A 154 -15.54 10.12 4.37
N ARG A 155 -15.62 11.45 4.49
CA ARG A 155 -16.89 12.20 4.35
C ARG A 155 -17.35 12.21 2.90
N ASN A 156 -16.42 12.52 2.00
CA ASN A 156 -16.70 12.63 0.57
C ASN A 156 -16.46 11.32 -0.18
N LYS A 157 -15.91 10.31 0.49
CA LYS A 157 -15.54 9.00 -0.08
C LYS A 157 -14.60 9.16 -1.29
N ILE A 158 -13.59 10.01 -1.15
CA ILE A 158 -12.61 10.28 -2.18
C ILE A 158 -11.21 9.86 -1.72
N ILE A 159 -10.47 9.33 -2.67
CA ILE A 159 -9.03 9.11 -2.59
C ILE A 159 -8.41 9.79 -3.81
N PHE A 160 -7.33 10.52 -3.61
CA PHE A 160 -6.50 11.03 -4.70
C PHE A 160 -5.05 11.09 -4.28
N TYR A 161 -4.17 11.18 -5.28
CA TYR A 161 -2.74 11.28 -5.09
C TYR A 161 -2.22 12.65 -5.53
N ILE A 162 -1.14 13.08 -4.90
CA ILE A 162 -0.41 14.32 -5.21
C ILE A 162 1.02 13.91 -5.54
N LYS A 163 1.61 14.52 -6.56
CA LYS A 163 3.02 14.31 -6.90
C LYS A 163 3.75 15.64 -6.77
N ASN A 164 4.72 15.70 -5.84
CA ASN A 164 5.61 16.86 -5.63
C ASN A 164 4.92 18.16 -5.20
N GLY A 165 3.92 18.07 -4.31
CA GLY A 165 3.15 19.21 -3.78
C GLY A 165 2.16 19.82 -4.76
#